data_AF-A0A2T3L8N0-F1
#
_entry.id   AF-A0A2T3L8N0-F1
#
_cell.length_a   1.000
_cell.length_b   1.000
_cell.length_c   1.000
_cell.angle_alpha   90.00
_cell.angle_beta   90.00
_cell.angle_gamma   90.00
#
_symmetry.space_group_name_H-M   'P 1'
#
loop_
_entity.id
_entity.type
_entity.pdbx_description
1 polymer ?
#
loop_
_entity_poly.entity_id
_entity_poly.type
_entity_poly.pdbx_seq_one_letter_code
_entity_poly.pdbx_strand_id
1 'polypeptide(L)'
;MGSYADININNQELLSWNNTFDEWFFTKQDRVRDVHDDEEIDDFIGYKVDAKALKRRLQLAGYDLRSAELDFNEVKTSWIAEMKESLESCRDNPDSIYADDSEQLTADLKVVEEHGFQDWLRTLPKTFNKSSTDFDTDYFNPKVNIEGKPLLSFILSAFHSVYDDNQGFAGSTFPCMYAETYAVVLLENCSDDAECVLDITDLVNGGWVSDFDDIAEVQAGETKFHEHFCTSLDELSTLNESANNVILQRMVFASVITTMEAYLSDTMKRNVLNRSAIKRRFVESHQSFKEKIAKKDVFSFFDSLEKTLNDEIDKISFHNIDIVKELYKKVLACEFPEDKLSKLRPSVFTRHDIVHRNGKKADGFSVDVSQQDVIELIELVRSVIKDVDLQIVDALLVDS
;
A
#
# COMPACT_ATOMS: atom_id res chain seq x y z
N MET A 1 -15.47 6.72 14.10
CA MET A 1 -14.15 7.25 13.76
C MET A 1 -13.87 6.74 12.36
N GLY A 2 -13.64 7.64 11.41
CA GLY A 2 -13.16 7.26 10.08
C GLY A 2 -11.67 7.56 10.02
N SER A 3 -10.94 6.75 9.26
CA SER A 3 -9.53 6.98 8.94
C SER A 3 -9.43 7.62 7.56
N TYR A 4 -8.43 8.46 7.34
CA TYR A 4 -8.30 9.24 6.11
C TYR A 4 -7.09 8.84 5.27
N ALA A 5 -7.16 9.11 3.99
CA ALA A 5 -6.04 9.10 3.07
C ALA A 5 -6.12 10.33 2.19
N ASP A 6 -4.97 10.85 1.77
CA ASP A 6 -4.90 12.08 0.99
C ASP A 6 -3.73 12.09 0.01
N ILE A 7 -3.86 12.89 -1.05
CA ILE A 7 -2.78 13.22 -1.98
C ILE A 7 -2.35 14.64 -1.71
N ASN A 8 -1.05 14.82 -1.44
CA ASN A 8 -0.41 16.11 -1.27
C ASN A 8 0.62 16.34 -2.38
N ILE A 9 0.54 17.50 -3.06
CA ILE A 9 1.56 17.95 -4.02
C ILE A 9 2.26 19.15 -3.41
N ASN A 10 3.53 19.01 -3.02
CA ASN A 10 4.31 20.09 -2.40
C ASN A 10 3.58 20.72 -1.19
N ASN A 11 3.09 19.87 -0.27
CA ASN A 11 2.32 20.24 0.92
C ASN A 11 0.97 20.95 0.64
N GLN A 12 0.40 20.76 -0.55
CA GLN A 12 -0.96 21.21 -0.87
C GLN A 12 -1.83 19.98 -1.12
N GLU A 13 -2.88 19.83 -0.30
CA GLU A 13 -3.85 18.75 -0.47
C GLU A 13 -4.56 18.90 -1.82
N LEU A 14 -4.58 17.81 -2.58
CA LEU A 14 -5.26 17.69 -3.86
C LEU A 14 -6.57 16.92 -3.71
N LEU A 15 -6.50 15.72 -3.12
CA LEU A 15 -7.63 14.81 -2.94
C LEU A 15 -7.56 14.22 -1.54
N SER A 16 -8.71 13.96 -0.94
CA SER A 16 -8.82 13.23 0.31
C SER A 16 -10.01 12.28 0.32
N TRP A 17 -9.86 11.17 1.03
CA TRP A 17 -10.84 10.10 1.13
C TRP A 17 -11.01 9.64 2.57
N ASN A 18 -12.16 9.00 2.86
CA ASN A 18 -12.49 8.46 4.16
C ASN A 18 -12.69 6.93 4.05
N ASN A 19 -11.91 6.16 4.81
CA ASN A 19 -11.87 4.69 4.89
C ASN A 19 -11.54 3.97 3.56
N THR A 20 -11.06 4.69 2.55
CA THR A 20 -10.69 4.16 1.24
C THR A 20 -9.64 5.09 0.63
N PHE A 21 -8.99 4.67 -0.45
CA PHE A 21 -8.16 5.54 -1.27
C PHE A 21 -8.15 5.06 -2.73
N ASP A 22 -7.69 5.91 -3.63
CA ASP A 22 -7.36 5.56 -5.01
C ASP A 22 -5.84 5.80 -5.21
N GLU A 23 -5.14 4.84 -5.82
CA GLU A 23 -3.70 5.00 -6.11
C GLU A 23 -3.43 6.14 -7.11
N TRP A 24 -4.44 6.55 -7.88
CA TRP A 24 -4.38 7.64 -8.85
C TRP A 24 -3.20 7.47 -9.82
N PHE A 25 -2.31 8.45 -9.96
CA PHE A 25 -1.10 8.34 -10.80
C PHE A 25 0.13 7.81 -10.04
N PHE A 26 -0.02 7.30 -8.81
CA PHE A 26 1.02 6.55 -8.11
C PHE A 26 1.05 5.10 -8.60
N THR A 27 2.15 4.43 -8.31
CA THR A 27 2.42 3.06 -8.71
C THR A 27 3.04 2.30 -7.55
N LYS A 28 3.03 0.96 -7.62
CA LYS A 28 3.63 0.12 -6.57
C LYS A 28 5.11 0.38 -6.29
N GLN A 29 5.83 0.97 -7.25
CA GLN A 29 7.24 1.35 -7.10
C GLN A 29 7.42 2.60 -6.23
N ASP A 30 6.37 3.39 -6.06
CA ASP A 30 6.40 4.59 -5.24
C ASP A 30 6.08 4.29 -3.78
N ARG A 31 5.76 3.04 -3.42
CA ARG A 31 5.43 2.64 -2.04
C ARG A 31 6.61 2.90 -1.10
N VAL A 32 6.32 3.55 0.01
CA VAL A 32 7.26 3.82 1.09
C VAL A 32 6.60 3.45 2.41
N ARG A 33 7.39 2.85 3.31
CA ARG A 33 7.02 2.49 4.66
C ARG A 33 8.14 2.93 5.59
N ASP A 34 7.92 4.02 6.29
CA ASP A 34 8.83 4.60 7.28
C ASP A 34 8.13 4.49 8.64
N VAL A 35 8.39 3.40 9.38
CA VAL A 35 7.82 3.18 10.72
C VAL A 35 8.94 3.21 11.74
N HIS A 36 8.77 4.00 12.80
CA HIS A 36 9.80 4.29 13.78
C HIS A 36 9.41 3.76 15.17
N ASP A 37 10.39 3.26 15.92
CA ASP A 37 10.18 2.87 17.32
C ASP A 37 10.08 4.09 18.26
N ASP A 38 10.49 5.28 17.78
CA ASP A 38 10.50 6.53 18.53
C ASP A 38 9.19 7.30 18.29
N GLU A 39 8.38 7.44 19.34
CA GLU A 39 7.10 8.18 19.31
C GLU A 39 7.26 9.67 18.97
N GLU A 40 8.49 10.22 18.93
CA GLU A 40 8.76 11.60 18.49
C GLU A 40 8.88 11.74 16.96
N ILE A 41 8.95 10.64 16.20
CA ILE A 41 9.05 10.66 14.73
C ILE A 41 7.73 10.16 14.14
N ASP A 42 7.12 10.97 13.29
CA ASP A 42 5.88 10.58 12.60
C ASP A 42 6.15 9.40 11.65
N ASP A 43 5.33 8.36 11.78
CA ASP A 43 5.28 7.24 10.85
C ASP A 43 4.70 7.71 9.50
N PHE A 44 5.18 7.10 8.42
CA PHE A 44 4.64 7.29 7.09
C PHE A 44 4.46 5.96 6.37
N ILE A 45 3.25 5.69 5.90
CA ILE A 45 2.92 4.54 5.08
C ILE A 45 2.10 5.03 3.90
N GLY A 46 2.64 4.89 2.69
CA GLY A 46 2.00 5.45 1.50
C GLY A 46 2.89 5.43 0.28
N TYR A 47 2.70 6.41 -0.59
CA TYR A 47 3.43 6.52 -1.84
C TYR A 47 4.14 7.87 -1.93
N LYS A 48 5.41 7.87 -2.34
CA LYS A 48 6.22 9.08 -2.55
C LYS A 48 6.84 9.07 -3.94
N VAL A 49 6.71 10.17 -4.67
CA VAL A 49 7.31 10.35 -6.00
C VAL A 49 7.72 11.81 -6.21
N ASP A 50 8.73 12.07 -7.03
CA ASP A 50 9.08 13.44 -7.40
C ASP A 50 8.05 14.06 -8.38
N ALA A 51 7.90 15.38 -8.28
CA ALA A 51 6.97 16.16 -9.09
C ALA A 51 7.20 15.96 -10.60
N LYS A 52 8.45 15.81 -11.03
CA LYS A 52 8.80 15.58 -12.43
C LYS A 52 8.22 14.27 -12.98
N ALA A 53 8.33 13.18 -12.23
CA ALA A 53 7.80 11.89 -12.61
C ALA A 53 6.27 11.89 -12.60
N LEU A 54 5.64 12.48 -11.58
CA LEU A 54 4.18 12.61 -11.53
C LEU A 54 3.64 13.47 -12.68
N LYS A 55 4.28 14.61 -12.96
CA LYS A 55 4.00 15.47 -14.13
C LYS A 55 4.11 14.70 -15.45
N ARG A 56 5.14 13.86 -15.58
CA ARG A 56 5.31 13.01 -16.77
C ARG A 56 4.17 12.00 -16.93
N ARG A 57 3.68 11.39 -15.83
CA ARG A 57 2.56 10.44 -15.85
C ARG A 57 1.25 11.13 -16.26
N LEU A 58 0.95 12.29 -15.70
CA LEU A 58 -0.19 13.13 -16.09
C LEU A 58 -0.16 13.50 -17.58
N GLN A 59 1.00 13.94 -18.08
CA GLN A 59 1.18 14.26 -19.50
C GLN A 59 0.92 13.06 -20.42
N LEU A 60 1.35 11.85 -20.02
CA LEU A 60 1.08 10.63 -20.79
C LEU A 60 -0.41 10.26 -20.80
N ALA A 61 -1.17 10.66 -19.78
CA ALA A 61 -2.61 10.51 -19.72
C ALA A 61 -3.39 11.65 -20.41
N GLY A 62 -2.69 12.65 -20.96
CA GLY A 62 -3.29 13.76 -21.69
C GLY A 62 -3.53 15.03 -20.87
N TYR A 63 -3.00 15.08 -19.65
CA TYR A 63 -3.07 16.26 -18.78
C TYR A 63 -1.75 17.04 -18.85
N ASP A 64 -1.80 18.20 -19.49
CA ASP A 64 -0.68 19.13 -19.61
C ASP A 64 -1.15 20.58 -19.45
N LEU A 65 -0.23 21.54 -19.50
CA LEU A 65 -0.57 22.96 -19.35
C LEU A 65 -1.59 23.45 -20.38
N ARG A 66 -1.60 22.85 -21.58
CA ARG A 66 -2.54 23.24 -22.63
C ARG A 66 -3.93 22.70 -22.33
N SER A 67 -4.06 21.45 -21.90
CA SER A 67 -5.35 20.91 -21.46
C SER A 67 -5.88 21.67 -20.24
N ALA A 68 -4.99 22.04 -19.31
CA ALA A 68 -5.34 22.83 -18.14
C ALA A 68 -5.88 24.22 -18.52
N GLU A 69 -5.26 24.90 -19.49
CA GLU A 69 -5.75 26.20 -19.98
C GLU A 69 -7.11 26.08 -20.69
N LEU A 70 -7.39 24.97 -21.38
CA LEU A 70 -8.69 24.73 -22.00
C LEU A 70 -9.79 24.54 -20.95
N ASP A 71 -9.57 23.66 -19.97
CA ASP A 71 -10.50 23.41 -18.85
C ASP A 71 -10.76 24.70 -18.06
N PHE A 72 -9.70 25.45 -17.76
CA PHE A 72 -9.80 26.74 -17.11
C PHE A 72 -10.71 27.72 -17.85
N ASN A 73 -10.54 27.86 -19.17
CA ASN A 73 -11.34 28.79 -19.95
C ASN A 73 -12.80 28.36 -20.04
N GLU A 74 -13.08 27.06 -20.06
CA GLU A 74 -14.44 26.53 -20.03
C GLU A 74 -15.15 26.87 -18.72
N VAL A 75 -14.54 26.54 -17.58
CA VAL A 75 -15.11 26.84 -16.25
C VAL A 75 -15.28 28.34 -16.05
N LYS A 76 -14.24 29.12 -16.38
CA LYS A 76 -14.30 30.59 -16.31
C LYS A 76 -15.43 31.18 -17.15
N THR A 77 -15.67 30.64 -18.35
CA THR A 77 -16.75 31.11 -19.23
C THR A 77 -18.11 30.83 -18.61
N SER A 78 -18.29 29.64 -18.03
CA SER A 78 -19.51 29.27 -17.31
C SER A 78 -19.77 30.17 -16.10
N TRP A 79 -18.74 30.46 -15.30
CA TRP A 79 -18.85 31.40 -14.18
C TRP A 79 -19.29 32.79 -14.64
N ILE A 80 -18.66 33.34 -15.68
CA ILE A 80 -19.03 34.67 -16.21
C ILE A 80 -20.48 34.69 -16.67
N ALA A 81 -20.95 33.64 -17.34
CA ALA A 81 -22.33 33.54 -17.82
C ALA A 81 -23.32 33.54 -16.63
N GLU A 82 -23.06 32.71 -15.62
CA GLU A 82 -23.91 32.58 -14.44
C GLU A 82 -23.94 33.84 -13.57
N MET A 83 -22.79 34.47 -13.36
CA MET A 83 -22.70 35.73 -12.62
C MET A 83 -23.51 36.83 -13.32
N LYS A 84 -23.48 36.88 -14.67
CA LYS A 84 -24.27 37.84 -15.44
C LYS A 84 -25.77 37.57 -15.34
N GLU A 85 -26.19 36.31 -15.44
CA GLU A 85 -27.59 35.91 -15.27
C GLU A 85 -28.10 36.27 -13.87
N SER A 86 -27.31 36.00 -12.83
CA SER A 86 -27.62 36.34 -11.44
C SER A 86 -27.75 37.85 -11.24
N LEU A 87 -26.86 38.66 -11.84
CA LEU A 87 -26.95 40.12 -11.81
C LEU A 87 -28.19 40.66 -12.55
N GLU A 88 -28.58 40.04 -13.67
CA GLU A 88 -29.80 40.39 -14.41
C GLU A 88 -31.04 40.09 -13.55
N SER A 89 -31.09 38.93 -12.90
CA SER A 89 -32.18 38.55 -11.98
C SER A 89 -32.33 39.54 -10.82
N CYS A 90 -31.22 39.99 -10.23
CA CYS A 90 -31.23 40.99 -9.16
C CYS A 90 -31.80 42.35 -9.62
N ARG A 91 -31.54 42.75 -10.87
CA ARG A 91 -32.08 43.99 -11.44
C ARG A 91 -33.58 43.91 -11.70
N ASP A 92 -34.06 42.76 -12.14
CA ASP A 92 -35.48 42.54 -12.43
C ASP A 92 -36.33 42.39 -11.16
N ASN A 93 -35.71 42.03 -10.02
CA ASN A 93 -36.39 41.86 -8.74
C ASN A 93 -35.62 42.51 -7.56
N PRO A 94 -35.67 43.84 -7.42
CA PRO A 94 -34.86 44.60 -6.46
C PRO A 94 -35.25 44.38 -4.98
N ASP A 95 -36.43 43.82 -4.70
CA ASP A 95 -36.88 43.47 -3.34
C ASP A 95 -36.45 42.04 -2.91
N SER A 96 -35.68 41.36 -3.75
CA SER A 96 -35.11 40.03 -3.45
C SER A 96 -34.11 40.11 -2.30
N ILE A 97 -34.14 39.12 -1.40
CA ILE A 97 -33.13 38.97 -0.33
C ILE A 97 -31.69 38.82 -0.85
N TYR A 98 -31.52 38.55 -2.15
CA TYR A 98 -30.23 38.44 -2.84
C TYR A 98 -29.74 39.77 -3.46
N ALA A 99 -30.51 40.85 -3.38
CA ALA A 99 -30.16 42.14 -3.97
C ALA A 99 -28.95 42.81 -3.27
N ASP A 100 -28.75 42.55 -1.97
CA ASP A 100 -27.63 43.06 -1.16
C ASP A 100 -26.27 42.50 -1.59
N ASP A 101 -26.23 41.32 -2.24
CA ASP A 101 -25.00 40.68 -2.73
C ASP A 101 -24.56 41.16 -4.13
N SER A 102 -25.33 42.06 -4.76
CA SER A 102 -25.08 42.51 -6.14
C SER A 102 -23.79 43.31 -6.31
N GLU A 103 -23.35 44.06 -5.28
CA GLU A 103 -22.06 44.78 -5.31
C GLU A 103 -20.87 43.81 -5.31
N GLN A 104 -20.95 42.76 -4.49
CA GLN A 104 -19.92 41.73 -4.39
C GLN A 104 -19.82 40.93 -5.69
N LEU A 105 -20.97 40.47 -6.19
CA LEU A 105 -21.06 39.75 -7.45
C LEU A 105 -20.51 40.57 -8.63
N THR A 106 -20.77 41.89 -8.65
CA THR A 106 -20.20 42.80 -9.65
C THR A 106 -18.68 42.92 -9.52
N ALA A 107 -18.16 43.00 -8.30
CA ALA A 107 -16.72 43.07 -8.06
C ALA A 107 -16.00 41.78 -8.48
N ASP A 108 -16.57 40.62 -8.13
CA ASP A 108 -16.02 39.31 -8.49
C ASP A 108 -16.04 39.08 -10.00
N LEU A 109 -17.17 39.39 -10.66
CA LEU A 109 -17.28 39.30 -12.12
C LEU A 109 -16.18 40.12 -12.80
N LYS A 110 -15.91 41.33 -12.32
CA LYS A 110 -14.85 42.18 -12.85
C LYS A 110 -13.47 41.53 -12.70
N VAL A 111 -13.17 40.98 -11.51
CA VAL A 111 -11.89 40.29 -11.28
C VAL A 111 -11.76 39.09 -12.22
N VAL A 112 -12.82 38.29 -12.35
CA VAL A 112 -12.83 37.12 -13.22
C VAL A 112 -12.61 37.53 -14.68
N GLU A 113 -13.31 38.54 -15.20
CA GLU A 113 -13.18 39.01 -16.58
C GLU A 113 -11.76 39.54 -16.90
N GLU A 114 -11.16 40.29 -15.98
CA GLU A 114 -9.89 41.01 -16.20
C GLU A 114 -8.63 40.12 -16.22
N HIS A 115 -8.66 38.95 -15.57
CA HIS A 115 -7.49 38.09 -15.43
C HIS A 115 -7.56 36.90 -16.40
N GLY A 116 -6.43 36.34 -16.83
CA GLY A 116 -6.37 35.13 -17.67
C GLY A 116 -5.65 33.98 -16.99
N PHE A 117 -5.59 32.80 -17.62
CA PHE A 117 -4.95 31.60 -17.08
C PHE A 117 -3.56 31.86 -16.46
N GLN A 118 -2.71 32.62 -17.15
CA GLN A 118 -1.37 32.98 -16.68
C GLN A 118 -1.36 33.85 -15.41
N ASP A 119 -2.38 34.67 -15.20
CA ASP A 119 -2.50 35.51 -14.01
C ASP A 119 -2.87 34.69 -12.77
N TRP A 120 -3.80 33.73 -12.91
CA TRP A 120 -4.10 32.76 -11.86
C TRP A 120 -2.88 31.88 -11.56
N LEU A 121 -2.25 31.35 -12.60
CA LEU A 121 -1.07 30.48 -12.45
C LEU A 121 0.05 31.16 -11.63
N ARG A 122 0.31 32.45 -11.86
CA ARG A 122 1.32 33.24 -11.11
C ARG A 122 0.85 33.72 -9.74
N THR A 123 -0.45 33.66 -9.46
CA THR A 123 -1.03 34.13 -8.22
C THR A 123 -1.20 33.00 -7.22
N LEU A 124 -1.50 31.79 -7.70
CA LEU A 124 -1.73 30.59 -6.89
C LEU A 124 -0.62 30.33 -5.85
N PRO A 125 0.69 30.37 -6.16
CA PRO A 125 1.73 30.11 -5.13
C PRO A 125 1.70 31.08 -3.95
N LYS A 126 1.07 32.24 -4.10
CA LYS A 126 0.96 33.25 -3.04
C LYS A 126 -0.14 32.91 -2.03
N THR A 127 -0.93 31.85 -2.27
CA THR A 127 -2.02 31.38 -1.41
C THR A 127 -1.57 30.23 -0.50
N PHE A 128 -0.58 29.43 -0.89
CA PHE A 128 -0.16 28.19 -0.21
C PHE A 128 0.23 28.34 1.27
N ASN A 129 0.60 29.54 1.71
CA ASN A 129 0.97 29.84 3.10
C ASN A 129 0.02 30.85 3.76
N LYS A 130 -1.22 30.94 3.28
CA LYS A 130 -2.20 31.91 3.75
C LYS A 130 -3.54 31.24 3.94
N SER A 131 -4.07 31.33 5.15
CA SER A 131 -5.45 30.97 5.48
C SER A 131 -6.32 32.23 5.54
N SER A 132 -7.62 32.09 5.33
CA SER A 132 -8.61 33.15 5.58
C SER A 132 -8.56 33.64 7.04
N THR A 133 -8.13 32.78 7.98
CA THR A 133 -7.91 33.11 9.40
C THR A 133 -6.71 34.04 9.64
N ASP A 134 -5.81 34.20 8.67
CA ASP A 134 -4.70 35.16 8.76
C ASP A 134 -5.15 36.60 8.53
N PHE A 135 -6.43 36.79 8.19
CA PHE A 135 -7.05 38.07 7.88
C PHE A 135 -8.21 38.32 8.86
N ASP A 136 -8.34 39.58 9.30
CA ASP A 136 -9.43 40.04 10.17
C ASP A 136 -10.74 40.07 9.36
N THR A 137 -11.45 38.94 9.36
CA THR A 137 -12.59 38.67 8.49
C THR A 137 -13.77 38.11 9.28
N ASP A 138 -15.01 38.33 8.79
CA ASP A 138 -16.22 37.88 9.48
C ASP A 138 -16.27 36.35 9.53
N TYR A 139 -16.64 35.80 10.69
CA TYR A 139 -16.59 34.35 10.96
C TYR A 139 -17.49 33.54 10.01
N PHE A 140 -18.51 34.19 9.44
CA PHE A 140 -19.47 33.57 8.53
C PHE A 140 -19.21 33.86 7.05
N ASN A 141 -18.43 34.89 6.72
CA ASN A 141 -18.14 35.26 5.33
C ASN A 141 -16.78 35.97 5.23
N PRO A 142 -15.68 35.22 5.19
CA PRO A 142 -14.36 35.82 5.24
C PRO A 142 -14.03 36.53 3.93
N LYS A 143 -14.04 37.86 3.96
CA LYS A 143 -13.69 38.72 2.82
C LYS A 143 -12.28 39.27 2.98
N VAL A 144 -11.37 38.79 2.15
CA VAL A 144 -9.97 39.21 2.16
C VAL A 144 -9.78 40.38 1.20
N ASN A 145 -9.29 41.52 1.69
CA ASN A 145 -8.96 42.67 0.85
C ASN A 145 -7.48 43.01 0.97
N ILE A 146 -6.71 42.69 -0.07
CA ILE A 146 -5.30 43.00 -0.20
C ILE A 146 -5.13 44.12 -1.24
N GLU A 147 -4.66 45.28 -0.76
CA GLU A 147 -4.47 46.48 -1.58
C GLU A 147 -3.62 46.18 -2.83
N GLY A 148 -4.15 46.57 -4.00
CA GLY A 148 -3.48 46.40 -5.29
C GLY A 148 -3.39 44.96 -5.81
N LYS A 149 -4.04 43.99 -5.17
CA LYS A 149 -4.00 42.57 -5.58
C LYS A 149 -5.41 41.96 -5.69
N PRO A 150 -6.26 42.45 -6.60
CA PRO A 150 -7.66 42.04 -6.69
C PRO A 150 -7.84 40.53 -6.88
N LEU A 151 -7.03 39.88 -7.72
CA LEU A 151 -7.11 38.44 -7.93
C LEU A 151 -6.72 37.62 -6.69
N LEU A 152 -5.70 38.04 -5.94
CA LEU A 152 -5.29 37.34 -4.73
C LEU A 152 -6.35 37.51 -3.62
N SER A 153 -6.93 38.70 -3.51
CA SER A 153 -8.06 38.98 -2.63
C SER A 153 -9.24 38.08 -2.95
N PHE A 154 -9.57 37.91 -4.23
CA PHE A 154 -10.64 37.05 -4.70
C PHE A 154 -10.40 35.57 -4.34
N ILE A 155 -9.22 35.02 -4.65
CA ILE A 155 -8.88 33.62 -4.35
C ILE A 155 -8.97 33.31 -2.86
N LEU A 156 -8.55 34.24 -1.99
CA LEU A 156 -8.55 34.05 -0.54
C LEU A 156 -9.91 34.37 0.14
N SER A 157 -10.88 34.89 -0.62
CA SER A 157 -12.22 35.20 -0.10
C SER A 157 -13.16 34.01 -0.31
N ALA A 158 -14.20 33.93 0.53
CA ALA A 158 -15.28 32.99 0.30
C ALA A 158 -15.96 33.25 -1.06
N PHE A 159 -16.29 32.17 -1.78
CA PHE A 159 -16.82 32.24 -3.14
C PHE A 159 -18.28 31.82 -3.15
N HIS A 160 -19.17 32.80 -3.31
CA HIS A 160 -20.63 32.60 -3.35
C HIS A 160 -21.26 33.20 -4.60
N SER A 161 -20.43 33.67 -5.53
CA SER A 161 -20.85 34.35 -6.77
C SER A 161 -21.32 33.39 -7.86
N VAL A 162 -21.16 32.07 -7.65
CA VAL A 162 -21.75 30.98 -8.45
C VAL A 162 -22.23 29.87 -7.51
N TYR A 163 -23.17 29.06 -7.95
CA TYR A 163 -23.67 27.90 -7.20
C TYR A 163 -22.53 26.91 -6.91
N ASP A 164 -22.56 26.30 -5.72
CA ASP A 164 -21.53 25.37 -5.25
C ASP A 164 -21.23 24.25 -6.26
N ASP A 165 -22.26 23.66 -6.87
CA ASP A 165 -22.12 22.61 -7.89
C ASP A 165 -21.41 23.09 -9.18
N ASN A 166 -21.36 24.41 -9.41
CA ASN A 166 -20.76 25.05 -10.59
C ASN A 166 -19.41 25.70 -10.30
N GLN A 167 -18.92 25.66 -9.05
CA GLN A 167 -17.61 26.19 -8.68
C GLN A 167 -16.45 25.36 -9.26
N GLY A 168 -16.71 24.18 -9.81
CA GLY A 168 -15.66 23.28 -10.28
C GLY A 168 -14.87 22.67 -9.12
N PHE A 169 -13.73 22.07 -9.44
CA PHE A 169 -12.96 21.25 -8.50
C PHE A 169 -12.27 22.06 -7.39
N ALA A 170 -11.59 23.15 -7.73
CA ALA A 170 -10.77 23.91 -6.79
C ALA A 170 -11.44 25.20 -6.27
N GLY A 171 -12.75 25.36 -6.53
CA GLY A 171 -13.49 26.57 -6.16
C GLY A 171 -12.86 27.85 -6.72
N SER A 172 -12.91 28.94 -5.94
CA SER A 172 -12.27 30.22 -6.32
C SER A 172 -10.75 30.15 -6.46
N THR A 173 -10.10 29.11 -5.92
CA THR A 173 -8.64 28.95 -5.96
C THR A 173 -8.11 28.84 -7.38
N PHE A 174 -8.80 28.03 -8.19
CA PHE A 174 -8.48 27.88 -9.60
C PHE A 174 -9.70 27.38 -10.37
N PRO A 175 -10.18 28.11 -11.40
CA PRO A 175 -11.24 27.63 -12.28
C PRO A 175 -10.78 26.37 -13.02
N CYS A 176 -11.27 25.20 -12.63
CA CYS A 176 -11.03 23.92 -13.33
C CYS A 176 -12.07 22.89 -12.92
N MET A 177 -12.42 21.97 -13.81
CA MET A 177 -13.42 20.93 -13.53
C MET A 177 -12.79 19.66 -12.94
N TYR A 178 -11.52 19.41 -13.27
CA TYR A 178 -10.85 18.14 -12.96
C TYR A 178 -9.72 18.29 -11.94
N ALA A 179 -9.59 17.30 -11.06
CA ALA A 179 -8.48 17.21 -10.12
C ALA A 179 -7.12 17.20 -10.83
N GLU A 180 -7.05 16.50 -11.97
CA GLU A 180 -5.85 16.41 -12.78
C GLU A 180 -5.41 17.76 -13.36
N THR A 181 -6.37 18.62 -13.72
CA THR A 181 -6.07 19.99 -14.15
C THR A 181 -5.43 20.77 -13.00
N TYR A 182 -6.03 20.71 -11.81
CA TYR A 182 -5.48 21.41 -10.66
C TYR A 182 -4.09 20.86 -10.28
N ALA A 183 -3.90 19.55 -10.33
CA ALA A 183 -2.61 18.92 -10.11
C ALA A 183 -1.52 19.40 -11.08
N VAL A 184 -1.83 19.52 -12.38
CA VAL A 184 -0.90 20.10 -13.37
C VAL A 184 -0.48 21.52 -12.97
N VAL A 185 -1.41 22.32 -12.47
CA VAL A 185 -1.16 23.70 -12.05
C VAL A 185 -0.30 23.74 -10.78
N LEU A 186 -0.55 22.86 -9.80
CA LEU A 186 0.31 22.72 -8.61
C LEU A 186 1.74 22.30 -9.00
N LEU A 187 1.86 21.33 -9.90
CA LEU A 187 3.14 20.81 -10.40
C LEU A 187 3.94 21.82 -11.25
N GLU A 188 3.27 22.80 -11.87
CA GLU A 188 3.96 23.89 -12.56
C GLU A 188 4.56 24.91 -11.58
N ASN A 189 4.08 24.93 -10.34
CA ASN A 189 4.45 25.88 -9.31
C ASN A 189 5.40 25.32 -8.23
N CYS A 190 5.80 24.05 -8.35
CA CYS A 190 6.84 23.44 -7.52
C CYS A 190 8.08 23.07 -8.35
N SER A 191 9.18 22.77 -7.67
CA SER A 191 10.39 22.29 -8.34
C SER A 191 10.22 20.84 -8.79
N ASP A 192 10.96 20.42 -9.81
CA ASP A 192 10.91 19.05 -10.36
C ASP A 192 11.21 17.96 -9.31
N ASP A 193 11.95 18.30 -8.26
CA ASP A 193 12.33 17.44 -7.13
C ASP A 193 11.38 17.55 -5.92
N ALA A 194 10.34 18.37 -6.00
CA ALA A 194 9.36 18.49 -4.91
C ALA A 194 8.64 17.14 -4.70
N GLU A 195 8.43 16.79 -3.44
CA GLU A 195 7.78 15.54 -3.07
C GLU A 195 6.27 15.62 -3.32
N CYS A 196 5.74 14.59 -3.96
CA CYS A 196 4.31 14.33 -4.09
C CYS A 196 3.99 13.05 -3.34
N VAL A 197 2.98 13.10 -2.48
CA VAL A 197 2.70 12.08 -1.49
C VAL A 197 1.26 11.62 -1.62
N LEU A 198 1.03 10.31 -1.54
CA LEU A 198 -0.26 9.72 -1.18
C LEU A 198 -0.09 9.07 0.18
N ASP A 199 -0.65 9.69 1.22
CA ASP A 199 -0.56 9.20 2.59
C ASP A 199 -1.76 8.27 2.89
N ILE A 200 -1.47 7.04 3.34
CA ILE A 200 -2.49 6.07 3.76
C ILE A 200 -2.24 5.58 5.20
N THR A 201 -1.39 6.26 5.95
CA THR A 201 -0.94 5.85 7.30
C THR A 201 -2.11 5.62 8.24
N ASP A 202 -3.08 6.54 8.26
CA ASP A 202 -4.26 6.41 9.10
C ASP A 202 -5.17 5.25 8.65
N LEU A 203 -5.30 4.97 7.35
CA LEU A 203 -6.03 3.79 6.87
C LEU A 203 -5.39 2.48 7.33
N VAL A 204 -4.06 2.40 7.30
CA VAL A 204 -3.32 1.23 7.78
C VAL A 204 -3.51 1.06 9.28
N ASN A 205 -3.32 2.13 10.06
CA ASN A 205 -3.50 2.13 11.51
C ASN A 205 -4.94 1.80 11.92
N GLY A 206 -5.93 2.24 11.13
CA GLY A 206 -7.33 1.90 11.28
C GLY A 206 -7.70 0.47 10.86
N GLY A 207 -6.76 -0.28 10.25
CA GLY A 207 -6.95 -1.65 9.78
C GLY A 207 -7.82 -1.77 8.52
N TRP A 208 -8.00 -0.67 7.79
CA TRP A 208 -8.76 -0.65 6.53
C TRP A 208 -7.99 -1.26 5.37
N VAL A 209 -6.66 -1.10 5.37
CA VAL A 209 -5.76 -1.55 4.30
C VAL A 209 -4.49 -2.17 4.91
N SER A 210 -3.76 -2.98 4.14
CA SER A 210 -2.57 -3.68 4.62
C SER A 210 -1.32 -2.78 4.70
N ASP A 211 -0.50 -2.96 5.75
CA ASP A 211 0.72 -2.21 6.11
C ASP A 211 1.96 -2.51 5.23
N PHE A 212 1.79 -2.69 3.92
CA PHE A 212 2.90 -3.04 3.00
C PHE A 212 3.88 -4.06 3.61
N ASP A 213 3.33 -5.16 4.15
CA ASP A 213 4.08 -6.16 4.93
C ASP A 213 5.34 -6.65 4.23
N ASP A 214 5.34 -6.65 2.90
CA ASP A 214 6.49 -6.97 2.06
C ASP A 214 7.66 -6.01 2.26
N ILE A 215 7.42 -4.70 2.41
CA ILE A 215 8.45 -3.70 2.68
C ILE A 215 8.99 -3.87 4.11
N ALA A 216 8.10 -4.12 5.09
CA ALA A 216 8.50 -4.37 6.47
C ALA A 216 9.44 -5.59 6.57
N GLU A 217 9.10 -6.71 5.92
CA GLU A 217 9.93 -7.92 5.87
C GLU A 217 11.30 -7.65 5.21
N VAL A 218 11.32 -6.85 4.14
CA VAL A 218 12.57 -6.44 3.48
C VAL A 218 13.45 -5.60 4.41
N GLN A 219 12.87 -4.63 5.12
CA GLN A 219 13.60 -3.76 6.04
C GLN A 219 14.13 -4.52 7.26
N ALA A 220 13.36 -5.46 7.80
CA ALA A 220 13.79 -6.35 8.88
C ALA A 220 14.87 -7.35 8.43
N GLY A 221 14.95 -7.64 7.13
CA GLY A 221 15.85 -8.64 6.57
C GLY A 221 15.42 -10.08 6.87
N GLU A 222 14.17 -10.28 7.29
CA GLU A 222 13.54 -11.56 7.56
C GLU A 222 12.03 -11.50 7.33
N THR A 223 11.40 -12.64 7.01
CA THR A 223 9.93 -12.70 6.89
C THR A 223 9.24 -12.83 8.25
N LYS A 224 7.97 -12.43 8.36
CA LYS A 224 7.14 -12.64 9.58
C LYS A 224 7.04 -14.13 9.94
N PHE A 225 7.05 -15.02 8.94
CA PHE A 225 7.07 -16.46 9.19
C PHE A 225 8.39 -16.91 9.82
N HIS A 226 9.52 -16.33 9.42
CA HIS A 226 10.82 -16.62 10.03
C HIS A 226 10.91 -16.13 11.47
N GLU A 227 10.38 -14.93 11.75
CA GLU A 227 10.28 -14.39 13.11
C GLU A 227 9.46 -15.33 14.03
N HIS A 228 8.25 -15.74 13.60
CA HIS A 228 7.40 -16.68 14.34
C HIS A 228 8.08 -18.05 14.54
N PHE A 229 8.78 -18.52 13.50
CA PHE A 229 9.57 -19.74 13.56
C PHE A 229 10.69 -19.63 14.61
N CYS A 230 11.44 -18.52 14.64
CA CYS A 230 12.51 -18.31 15.61
C CYS A 230 11.98 -18.24 17.04
N THR A 231 10.91 -17.50 17.26
CA THR A 231 10.22 -17.41 18.56
C THR A 231 9.80 -18.80 19.05
N SER A 232 9.17 -19.60 18.19
CA SER A 232 8.77 -20.97 18.51
C SER A 232 9.97 -21.86 18.87
N LEU A 233 11.11 -21.70 18.19
CA LEU A 233 12.33 -22.44 18.54
C LEU A 233 12.91 -22.02 19.89
N ASP A 234 12.83 -20.74 20.26
CA ASP A 234 13.31 -20.25 21.57
C ASP A 234 12.42 -20.75 22.72
N GLU A 235 11.10 -20.82 22.51
CA GLU A 235 10.17 -21.47 23.45
C GLU A 235 10.49 -22.96 23.61
N LEU A 236 10.75 -23.67 22.52
CA LEU A 236 11.14 -25.09 22.54
C LEU A 236 12.50 -25.31 23.21
N SER A 237 13.45 -24.39 23.04
CA SER A 237 14.73 -24.41 23.74
C SER A 237 14.53 -24.27 25.24
N THR A 238 13.71 -23.31 25.66
CA THR A 238 13.35 -23.10 27.07
C THR A 238 12.67 -24.36 27.65
N LEU A 239 11.77 -24.99 26.90
CA LEU A 239 11.10 -26.21 27.32
C LEU A 239 12.07 -27.40 27.42
N ASN A 240 13.04 -27.52 26.52
CA ASN A 240 14.07 -28.57 26.55
C ASN A 240 14.90 -28.51 27.84
N GLU A 241 15.21 -27.31 28.32
CA GLU A 241 16.00 -27.08 29.54
C GLU A 241 15.20 -27.33 30.83
N SER A 242 13.87 -27.24 30.78
CA SER A 242 13.01 -27.28 31.97
C SER A 242 13.06 -28.61 32.75
N ALA A 243 13.33 -29.73 32.08
CA ALA A 243 13.45 -31.04 32.73
C ALA A 243 14.25 -32.03 31.88
N ASN A 244 15.12 -32.81 32.53
CA ASN A 244 15.78 -33.96 31.91
C ASN A 244 14.83 -35.18 31.94
N ASN A 245 13.98 -35.30 30.93
CA ASN A 245 12.94 -36.33 30.78
C ASN A 245 12.84 -36.79 29.32
N VAL A 246 13.24 -38.04 29.05
CA VAL A 246 13.35 -38.58 27.69
C VAL A 246 12.07 -38.45 26.85
N ILE A 247 10.88 -38.51 27.47
CA ILE A 247 9.62 -38.32 26.75
C ILE A 247 9.49 -36.86 26.31
N LEU A 248 9.78 -35.92 27.20
CA LEU A 248 9.81 -34.50 26.88
C LEU A 248 10.82 -34.21 25.77
N GLN A 249 12.06 -34.69 25.88
CA GLN A 249 13.08 -34.50 24.83
C GLN A 249 12.60 -34.98 23.45
N ARG A 250 11.98 -36.17 23.38
CA ARG A 250 11.39 -36.67 22.12
C ARG A 250 10.29 -35.76 21.59
N MET A 251 9.40 -35.29 22.46
CA MET A 251 8.32 -34.39 22.06
C MET A 251 8.88 -33.07 21.54
N VAL A 252 9.82 -32.44 22.24
CA VAL A 252 10.47 -31.21 21.79
C VAL A 252 11.20 -31.44 20.47
N PHE A 253 11.96 -32.53 20.33
CA PHE A 253 12.64 -32.88 19.08
C PHE A 253 11.68 -32.97 17.88
N ALA A 254 10.53 -33.65 18.07
CA ALA A 254 9.52 -33.73 17.02
C ALA A 254 8.85 -32.38 16.74
N SER A 255 8.64 -31.56 17.77
CA SER A 255 8.11 -30.20 17.62
C SER A 255 9.06 -29.29 16.84
N VAL A 256 10.38 -29.39 17.01
CA VAL A 256 11.35 -28.59 16.24
C VAL A 256 11.20 -28.84 14.73
N ILE A 257 11.07 -30.10 14.32
CA ILE A 257 10.78 -30.44 12.91
C ILE A 257 9.40 -29.93 12.49
N THR A 258 8.41 -29.97 13.38
CA THR A 258 7.05 -29.48 13.08
C THR A 258 7.04 -27.96 12.86
N THR A 259 7.79 -27.20 13.66
CA THR A 259 7.99 -25.75 13.48
C THR A 259 8.62 -25.43 12.13
N MET A 260 9.60 -26.24 11.70
CA MET A 260 10.18 -26.14 10.36
C MET A 260 9.16 -26.45 9.25
N GLU A 261 8.35 -27.51 9.41
CA GLU A 261 7.29 -27.87 8.45
C GLU A 261 6.28 -26.74 8.28
N ALA A 262 5.86 -26.10 9.38
CA ALA A 262 4.92 -24.98 9.38
C ALA A 262 5.48 -23.79 8.58
N TYR A 263 6.70 -23.34 8.89
CA TYR A 263 7.37 -22.29 8.13
C TYR A 263 7.41 -22.60 6.63
N LEU A 264 7.84 -23.82 6.27
CA LEU A 264 8.00 -24.21 4.87
C LEU A 264 6.66 -24.29 4.12
N SER A 265 5.60 -24.75 4.79
CA SER A 265 4.25 -24.82 4.25
C SER A 265 3.65 -23.43 4.03
N ASP A 266 3.70 -22.60 5.07
CA ASP A 266 3.08 -21.27 5.06
C ASP A 266 3.78 -20.34 4.05
N THR A 267 5.12 -20.40 3.99
CA THR A 267 5.91 -19.66 2.99
C THR A 267 5.54 -20.06 1.57
N MET A 268 5.39 -21.36 1.28
CA MET A 268 4.95 -21.83 -0.04
C MET A 268 3.54 -21.35 -0.36
N LYS A 269 2.61 -21.50 0.59
CA LYS A 269 1.20 -21.13 0.43
C LYS A 269 1.05 -19.63 0.17
N ARG A 270 1.66 -18.77 0.98
CA ARG A 270 1.66 -17.30 0.81
C ARG A 270 2.13 -16.92 -0.59
N ASN A 271 3.29 -17.43 -1.00
CA ASN A 271 3.88 -17.08 -2.29
C ASN A 271 3.04 -17.58 -3.47
N VAL A 272 2.50 -18.80 -3.42
CA VAL A 272 1.68 -19.37 -4.52
C VAL A 272 0.33 -18.66 -4.64
N LEU A 273 -0.31 -18.28 -3.54
CA LEU A 273 -1.63 -17.64 -3.59
C LEU A 273 -1.56 -16.17 -3.99
N ASN A 274 -0.53 -15.45 -3.53
CA ASN A 274 -0.50 -13.99 -3.62
C ASN A 274 0.37 -13.47 -4.77
N ARG A 275 1.21 -14.30 -5.40
CA ARG A 275 2.10 -13.87 -6.50
C ARG A 275 1.78 -14.60 -7.79
N SER A 276 1.25 -13.88 -8.77
CA SER A 276 0.75 -14.43 -10.05
C SER A 276 1.79 -15.28 -10.80
N ALA A 277 3.04 -14.81 -10.88
CA ALA A 277 4.11 -15.57 -11.52
C ALA A 277 4.42 -16.89 -10.81
N ILE A 278 4.38 -16.88 -9.47
CA ILE A 278 4.61 -18.07 -8.64
C ILE A 278 3.43 -19.04 -8.72
N LYS A 279 2.20 -18.51 -8.64
CA LYS A 279 0.94 -19.25 -8.86
C LYS A 279 1.01 -20.07 -10.14
N ARG A 280 1.41 -19.41 -11.23
CA ARG A 280 1.59 -20.03 -12.54
C ARG A 280 2.64 -21.15 -12.51
N ARG A 281 3.84 -20.91 -11.95
CA ARG A 281 4.89 -21.93 -11.84
C ARG A 281 4.43 -23.16 -11.06
N PHE A 282 3.66 -22.97 -9.99
CA PHE A 282 3.09 -24.08 -9.23
C PHE A 282 2.10 -24.89 -10.07
N VAL A 283 1.13 -24.23 -10.73
CA VAL A 283 0.16 -24.89 -11.63
C VAL A 283 0.86 -25.65 -12.76
N GLU A 284 1.88 -25.07 -13.38
CA GLU A 284 2.60 -25.70 -14.50
C GLU A 284 3.48 -26.88 -14.07
N SER A 285 3.92 -26.92 -12.80
CA SER A 285 4.85 -27.95 -12.29
C SER A 285 4.18 -29.07 -11.47
N HIS A 286 3.05 -28.77 -10.81
CA HIS A 286 2.41 -29.71 -9.89
C HIS A 286 1.53 -30.74 -10.61
N GLN A 287 1.66 -32.01 -10.23
CA GLN A 287 1.07 -33.14 -10.97
C GLN A 287 -0.47 -33.08 -11.06
N SER A 288 -1.14 -32.54 -10.05
CA SER A 288 -2.59 -32.47 -9.95
C SER A 288 -3.23 -31.55 -11.01
N PHE A 289 -2.44 -30.71 -11.69
CA PHE A 289 -2.90 -29.82 -12.76
C PHE A 289 -2.54 -30.31 -14.16
N LYS A 290 -2.04 -31.54 -14.31
CA LYS A 290 -1.70 -32.12 -15.62
C LYS A 290 -2.93 -32.52 -16.45
N GLU A 291 -4.10 -32.59 -15.83
CA GLU A 291 -5.32 -33.05 -16.49
C GLU A 291 -5.84 -32.05 -17.54
N LYS A 292 -6.47 -32.56 -18.60
CA LYS A 292 -7.03 -31.72 -19.67
C LYS A 292 -8.38 -31.16 -19.23
N ILE A 293 -8.53 -29.84 -19.31
CA ILE A 293 -9.82 -29.17 -19.10
C ILE A 293 -10.50 -28.89 -20.44
N ALA A 294 -11.83 -29.00 -20.50
CA ALA A 294 -12.57 -28.56 -21.69
C ALA A 294 -12.68 -27.03 -21.71
N LYS A 295 -12.68 -26.42 -22.91
CA LYS A 295 -12.73 -24.96 -23.07
C LYS A 295 -13.92 -24.30 -22.36
N LYS A 296 -15.05 -24.99 -22.29
CA LYS A 296 -16.27 -24.51 -21.61
C LYS A 296 -16.12 -24.42 -20.09
N ASP A 297 -15.20 -25.16 -19.49
CA ASP A 297 -15.03 -25.28 -18.05
C ASP A 297 -13.88 -24.39 -17.52
N VAL A 298 -13.25 -23.58 -18.39
CA VAL A 298 -12.11 -22.70 -18.05
C VAL A 298 -12.48 -21.71 -16.96
N PHE A 299 -13.61 -21.02 -17.07
CA PHE A 299 -14.02 -20.03 -16.07
C PHE A 299 -14.33 -20.68 -14.73
N SER A 300 -15.07 -21.81 -14.70
CA SER A 300 -15.31 -22.55 -13.46
C SER A 300 -14.04 -23.08 -12.79
N PHE A 301 -13.01 -23.41 -13.59
CA PHE A 301 -11.71 -23.75 -13.05
C PHE A 301 -11.03 -22.53 -12.42
N PHE A 302 -11.03 -21.38 -13.10
CA PHE A 302 -10.50 -20.14 -12.52
C PHE A 302 -11.20 -19.75 -11.21
N ASP A 303 -12.53 -19.86 -11.15
CA ASP A 303 -13.32 -19.56 -9.95
C ASP A 303 -12.96 -20.47 -8.76
N SER A 304 -12.50 -21.70 -9.02
CA SER A 304 -12.14 -22.68 -7.98
C SER A 304 -10.63 -22.81 -7.74
N LEU A 305 -9.81 -22.15 -8.56
CA LEU A 305 -8.36 -22.35 -8.60
C LEU A 305 -7.68 -22.11 -7.26
N GLU A 306 -8.01 -21.02 -6.57
CA GLU A 306 -7.35 -20.68 -5.29
C GLU A 306 -7.63 -21.70 -4.19
N LYS A 307 -8.85 -22.22 -4.16
CA LYS A 307 -9.21 -23.31 -3.25
C LYS A 307 -8.44 -24.58 -3.60
N THR A 308 -8.38 -24.95 -4.89
CA THR A 308 -7.62 -26.12 -5.33
C THR A 308 -6.13 -25.98 -5.03
N LEU A 309 -5.53 -24.80 -5.23
CA LEU A 309 -4.14 -24.54 -4.88
C LEU A 309 -3.89 -24.76 -3.38
N ASN A 310 -4.75 -24.21 -2.52
CA ASN A 310 -4.68 -24.43 -1.08
C ASN A 310 -4.74 -25.92 -0.73
N ASP A 311 -5.76 -26.62 -1.22
CA ASP A 311 -5.98 -28.04 -0.94
C ASP A 311 -4.81 -28.92 -1.42
N GLU A 312 -4.19 -28.59 -2.55
CA GLU A 312 -3.05 -29.33 -3.08
C GLU A 312 -1.76 -29.07 -2.28
N ILE A 313 -1.53 -27.83 -1.83
CA ILE A 313 -0.38 -27.51 -0.97
C ILE A 313 -0.50 -28.21 0.38
N ASP A 314 -1.70 -28.25 0.98
CA ASP A 314 -1.93 -28.89 2.29
C ASP A 314 -1.71 -30.41 2.28
N LYS A 315 -1.73 -31.04 1.09
CA LYS A 315 -1.43 -32.47 0.92
C LYS A 315 0.08 -32.75 0.90
N ILE A 316 0.93 -31.73 0.77
CA ILE A 316 2.38 -31.89 0.66
C ILE A 316 2.96 -32.18 2.05
N SER A 317 3.75 -33.25 2.15
CA SER A 317 4.46 -33.59 3.38
C SER A 317 5.73 -32.76 3.52
N PHE A 318 5.66 -31.62 4.19
CA PHE A 318 6.77 -30.66 4.29
C PHE A 318 7.97 -31.15 5.14
N HIS A 319 7.85 -32.24 5.88
CA HIS A 319 9.03 -32.90 6.48
C HIS A 319 9.84 -33.70 5.47
N ASN A 320 9.28 -34.05 4.31
CA ASN A 320 10.02 -34.75 3.27
C ASN A 320 10.95 -33.79 2.54
N ILE A 321 12.19 -33.70 3.05
CA ILE A 321 13.23 -32.77 2.59
C ILE A 321 13.46 -32.85 1.08
N ASP A 322 13.47 -34.03 0.48
CA ASP A 322 13.76 -34.17 -0.95
C ASP A 322 12.60 -33.64 -1.82
N ILE A 323 11.34 -33.86 -1.39
CA ILE A 323 10.16 -33.27 -2.04
C ILE A 323 10.19 -31.74 -1.90
N VAL A 324 10.41 -31.24 -0.69
CA VAL A 324 10.37 -29.80 -0.41
C VAL A 324 11.48 -29.07 -1.15
N LYS A 325 12.70 -29.60 -1.13
CA LYS A 325 13.84 -29.03 -1.87
C LYS A 325 13.51 -28.85 -3.36
N GLU A 326 13.00 -29.90 -3.99
CA GLU A 326 12.63 -29.86 -5.42
C GLU A 326 11.47 -28.90 -5.69
N LEU A 327 10.49 -28.84 -4.78
CA LEU A 327 9.35 -27.93 -4.88
C LEU A 327 9.79 -26.47 -4.79
N TYR A 328 10.55 -26.11 -3.76
CA TYR A 328 11.09 -24.76 -3.56
C TYR A 328 11.94 -24.31 -4.74
N LYS A 329 12.80 -25.19 -5.25
CA LYS A 329 13.61 -24.90 -6.43
C LYS A 329 12.76 -24.61 -7.67
N LYS A 330 11.71 -25.40 -7.91
CA LYS A 330 10.85 -25.26 -9.11
C LYS A 330 9.90 -24.06 -9.04
N VAL A 331 9.36 -23.78 -7.86
CA VAL A 331 8.26 -22.83 -7.68
C VAL A 331 8.77 -21.47 -7.21
N LEU A 332 9.65 -21.47 -6.21
CA LEU A 332 10.18 -20.26 -5.56
C LEU A 332 11.58 -19.88 -6.06
N ALA A 333 12.24 -20.72 -6.84
CA ALA A 333 13.62 -20.55 -7.28
C ALA A 333 14.63 -20.48 -6.11
N CYS A 334 14.29 -21.06 -4.95
CA CYS A 334 15.17 -21.14 -3.79
C CYS A 334 15.92 -22.46 -3.76
N GLU A 335 17.19 -22.42 -3.35
CA GLU A 335 18.01 -23.61 -3.15
C GLU A 335 18.34 -23.83 -1.68
N PHE A 336 18.32 -25.10 -1.26
CA PHE A 336 18.71 -25.50 0.08
C PHE A 336 20.20 -25.92 0.12
N PRO A 337 20.94 -25.59 1.18
CA PRO A 337 22.34 -26.01 1.37
C PRO A 337 22.44 -27.52 1.60
N GLU A 338 22.99 -28.26 0.62
CA GLU A 338 23.01 -29.72 0.63
C GLU A 338 23.80 -30.31 1.81
N ASP A 339 24.87 -29.64 2.23
CA ASP A 339 25.68 -30.05 3.39
C ASP A 339 24.85 -30.02 4.68
N LYS A 340 23.97 -29.03 4.87
CA LYS A 340 23.05 -28.96 6.00
C LYS A 340 21.90 -29.97 5.87
N LEU A 341 21.34 -30.12 4.66
CA LEU A 341 20.29 -31.12 4.41
C LEU A 341 20.74 -32.55 4.70
N SER A 342 22.00 -32.87 4.38
CA SER A 342 22.57 -34.20 4.67
C SER A 342 22.55 -34.54 6.17
N LYS A 343 22.70 -33.52 7.03
CA LYS A 343 22.63 -33.65 8.50
C LYS A 343 21.19 -33.65 9.03
N LEU A 344 20.28 -32.99 8.32
CA LEU A 344 18.87 -32.87 8.72
C LEU A 344 18.05 -34.13 8.41
N ARG A 345 18.35 -34.83 7.31
CA ARG A 345 17.63 -36.05 6.88
C ARG A 345 17.51 -37.11 7.99
N PRO A 346 18.58 -37.49 8.72
CA PRO A 346 18.47 -38.41 9.85
C PRO A 346 17.44 -37.97 10.91
N SER A 347 17.38 -36.68 11.22
CA SER A 347 16.45 -36.13 12.22
C SER A 347 14.99 -36.25 11.80
N VAL A 348 14.69 -36.15 10.50
CA VAL A 348 13.33 -36.39 9.99
C VAL A 348 12.90 -37.85 10.20
N PHE A 349 13.80 -38.82 9.99
CA PHE A 349 13.51 -40.22 10.29
C PHE A 349 13.28 -40.45 11.80
N THR A 350 14.12 -39.83 12.64
CA THR A 350 13.96 -39.86 14.10
C THR A 350 12.60 -39.29 14.51
N ARG A 351 12.18 -38.15 13.95
CA ARG A 351 10.84 -37.57 14.16
C ARG A 351 9.72 -38.51 13.71
N HIS A 352 9.88 -39.19 12.57
CA HIS A 352 8.89 -40.17 12.10
C HIS A 352 8.70 -41.30 13.11
N ASP A 353 9.78 -41.85 13.66
CA ASP A 353 9.73 -42.88 14.70
C ASP A 353 9.10 -42.34 16.01
N ILE A 354 9.41 -41.10 16.40
CA ILE A 354 8.80 -40.46 17.57
C ILE A 354 7.28 -40.36 17.41
N VAL A 355 6.81 -39.78 16.30
CA VAL A 355 5.40 -39.46 16.10
C VAL A 355 4.56 -40.70 15.76
N HIS A 356 5.04 -41.56 14.86
CA HIS A 356 4.23 -42.68 14.35
C HIS A 356 4.46 -44.00 15.08
N ARG A 357 5.56 -44.13 15.83
CA ARG A 357 5.91 -45.35 16.56
C ARG A 357 6.11 -45.12 18.06
N ASN A 358 5.66 -43.96 18.56
CA ASN A 358 5.75 -43.58 19.97
C ASN A 358 7.19 -43.67 20.51
N GLY A 359 8.15 -43.22 19.70
CA GLY A 359 9.58 -43.25 20.04
C GLY A 359 10.21 -44.63 20.00
N LYS A 360 9.64 -45.57 19.23
CA LYS A 360 10.27 -46.88 18.94
C LYS A 360 10.71 -46.96 17.48
N LYS A 361 11.86 -47.56 17.25
CA LYS A 361 12.37 -47.91 15.93
C LYS A 361 11.63 -49.13 15.38
N ALA A 362 11.84 -49.44 14.08
CA ALA A 362 11.24 -50.60 13.42
C ALA A 362 11.58 -51.95 14.08
N ASP A 363 12.74 -52.04 14.72
CA ASP A 363 13.22 -53.21 15.45
C ASP A 363 12.68 -53.30 16.90
N GLY A 364 11.89 -52.32 17.33
CA GLY A 364 11.27 -52.26 18.67
C GLY A 364 12.12 -51.57 19.74
N PHE A 365 13.37 -51.19 19.45
CA PHE A 365 14.20 -50.43 20.39
C PHE A 365 13.73 -48.97 20.48
N SER A 366 13.92 -48.36 21.64
CA SER A 366 13.57 -46.97 21.88
C SER A 366 14.54 -46.01 21.16
N VAL A 367 14.00 -44.93 20.59
CA VAL A 367 14.77 -43.78 20.11
C VAL A 367 15.28 -43.02 21.32
N ASP A 368 16.60 -42.93 21.50
CA ASP A 368 17.16 -42.11 22.57
C ASP A 368 17.39 -40.69 22.04
N VAL A 369 16.92 -39.69 22.79
CA VAL A 369 17.06 -38.27 22.46
C VAL A 369 17.45 -37.55 23.73
N SER A 370 18.65 -37.00 23.74
CA SER A 370 19.16 -36.17 24.83
C SER A 370 18.79 -34.70 24.63
N GLN A 371 18.95 -33.90 25.68
CA GLN A 371 18.81 -32.44 25.58
C GLN A 371 19.79 -31.85 24.55
N GLN A 372 20.99 -32.42 24.45
CA GLN A 372 22.01 -31.98 23.51
C GLN A 372 21.59 -32.24 22.06
N ASP A 373 20.98 -33.39 21.77
CA ASP A 373 20.46 -33.71 20.43
C ASP A 373 19.38 -32.71 19.99
N VAL A 374 18.57 -32.22 20.93
CA VAL A 374 17.55 -31.18 20.65
C VAL A 374 18.21 -29.84 20.35
N ILE A 375 19.22 -29.43 21.13
CA ILE A 375 19.96 -28.17 20.91
C ILE A 375 20.61 -28.19 19.52
N GLU A 376 21.30 -29.27 19.16
CA GLU A 376 21.94 -29.42 17.86
C GLU A 376 20.92 -29.40 16.71
N LEU A 377 19.73 -29.99 16.92
CA LEU A 377 18.65 -29.92 15.95
C LEU A 377 18.10 -28.49 15.78
N ILE A 378 17.88 -27.76 16.87
CA ILE A 378 17.41 -26.37 16.85
C ILE A 378 18.39 -25.51 16.05
N GLU A 379 19.68 -25.61 16.33
CA GLU A 379 20.72 -24.85 15.63
C GLU A 379 20.76 -25.19 14.13
N LEU A 380 20.70 -26.48 13.79
CA LEU A 380 20.70 -26.93 12.40
C LEU A 380 19.47 -26.43 11.63
N VAL A 381 18.28 -26.59 12.20
CA VAL A 381 17.01 -26.19 11.57
C VAL A 381 16.94 -24.67 11.43
N ARG A 382 17.33 -23.91 12.46
CA ARG A 382 17.46 -22.45 12.39
C ARG A 382 18.40 -22.01 11.27
N SER A 383 19.54 -22.67 11.14
CA SER A 383 20.52 -22.36 10.09
C SER A 383 20.04 -22.68 8.67
N VAL A 384 19.29 -23.78 8.49
CA VAL A 384 18.69 -24.13 7.19
C VAL A 384 17.61 -23.12 6.80
N ILE A 385 16.71 -22.80 7.73
CA ILE A 385 15.55 -21.94 7.46
C ILE A 385 15.98 -20.50 7.24
N LYS A 386 16.99 -20.01 7.96
CA LYS A 386 17.58 -18.68 7.70
C LYS A 386 18.12 -18.54 6.27
N ASP A 387 18.83 -19.54 5.75
CA ASP A 387 19.36 -19.49 4.37
C ASP A 387 18.25 -19.47 3.32
N VAL A 388 17.13 -20.14 3.59
CA VAL A 388 15.94 -20.13 2.73
C VAL A 388 15.24 -18.78 2.83
N ASP A 389 15.04 -18.26 4.04
CA ASP A 389 14.33 -17.01 4.29
C ASP A 389 14.99 -15.82 3.62
N LEU A 390 16.31 -15.72 3.67
CA LEU A 390 17.07 -14.67 2.98
C LEU A 390 16.82 -14.67 1.46
N GLN A 391 16.64 -15.84 0.84
CA GLN A 391 16.28 -15.94 -0.58
C GLN A 391 14.82 -15.52 -0.82
N ILE A 392 13.92 -15.75 0.14
CA ILE A 392 12.53 -15.30 0.05
C ILE A 392 12.45 -13.78 0.17
N VAL A 393 13.18 -13.19 1.12
CA VAL A 393 13.29 -11.73 1.30
C VAL A 393 13.87 -11.07 0.04
N ASP A 394 14.96 -11.62 -0.52
CA ASP A 394 15.52 -11.13 -1.80
C ASP A 394 14.46 -11.17 -2.93
N ALA A 395 13.65 -12.23 -2.97
CA ALA A 395 12.59 -12.35 -3.95
C ALA A 395 11.41 -11.39 -3.73
N LEU A 396 11.27 -10.73 -2.57
CA LEU A 396 10.27 -9.67 -2.35
C LEU A 396 10.67 -8.34 -3.01
N LEU A 397 11.97 -8.12 -3.22
CA LEU A 397 12.50 -6.92 -3.89
C LEU A 397 12.16 -6.83 -5.37
N VAL A 398 11.75 -7.95 -5.97
CA VAL A 398 11.47 -8.05 -7.41
C VAL A 398 9.96 -8.10 -7.60
N ASP A 399 9.39 -7.01 -8.13
CA ASP A 399 8.02 -6.94 -8.64
C ASP A 399 7.78 -8.15 -9.57
N SER A 400 6.92 -9.09 -9.16
CA SER A 400 6.64 -10.33 -9.90
C SER A 400 5.18 -10.50 -10.26
#